data_AF-A0A2M7H631-F1
#
_entry.id   AF-A0A2M7H631-F1
#
_cell.length_a   1.000
_cell.length_b   1.000
_cell.length_c   1.000
_cell.angle_alpha   90.00
_cell.angle_beta   90.00
_cell.angle_gamma   90.00
#
_symmetry.space_group_name_H-M   'P 1'
#
loop_
_entity.id
_entity.type
_entity.pdbx_description
1 polymer ?
#
loop_
_entity_poly.entity_id
_entity_poly.type
_entity_poly.pdbx_seq_one_letter_code
_entity_poly.pdbx_strand_id
1 'polypeptide(L)'
;MPVSGSGIVKMLPGRRPCKECGFPTCFAFAMKLASGGTTVDKCPYLSEETKAKLLDLLAPPIKLVTIGSGENKLEIGNEEVIYRHEKTYYHPPGIGLLISDKESKDKIDEKIRKIKELQFPWIGLTLKASLLAPYFESGNKDKFLALVKKVCQSTDVPMVLISEDMDALFSARDICADRNPLLYPITKENIEEAIPKIKEKPSPIGVRGDNLESLVPLTIKLKDNGIEDIVLDPGSKNLMEAIRDETFIRRAAIKQGFRPFGYPTIVFPCFIAKDGLKEAMTGSALINKFASIIVFSDFDQYSLLPILIQRLNIYTDPRFPMGVNEKYYEVLNPDEYSPVLITSNWALTYFLVSSAVEATKIPAYVCVKDADGLGVLTAWAAGKFDGESVGAFIKRCGIADRVKHKKLIIPGKVARIKGALEDALNLEWEIIVGPKEATGLGKFLPEVAKKLLALKK
;
A
#
# COMPACT_ATOMS: atom_id res chain seq x y z
N MET A 1 -0.83 22.94 -3.36
CA MET A 1 -0.73 23.57 -2.02
C MET A 1 -2.03 23.26 -1.28
N PRO A 2 -2.01 22.95 0.03
CA PRO A 2 -3.24 22.82 0.79
C PRO A 2 -4.02 24.13 0.68
N VAL A 3 -5.32 24.02 0.47
CA VAL A 3 -6.20 25.18 0.42
C VAL A 3 -6.05 25.95 1.73
N SER A 4 -5.71 27.24 1.65
CA SER A 4 -5.66 28.07 2.85
C SER A 4 -7.09 28.23 3.40
N GLY A 5 -7.31 27.86 4.66
CA GLY A 5 -8.61 28.08 5.29
C GLY A 5 -8.97 29.57 5.32
N SER A 6 -7.99 30.47 5.39
CA SER A 6 -8.20 31.91 5.27
C SER A 6 -8.73 32.34 3.90
N GLY A 7 -8.38 31.61 2.83
CA GLY A 7 -8.99 31.77 1.50
C GLY A 7 -10.45 31.31 1.48
N ILE A 8 -10.75 30.15 2.09
CA ILE A 8 -12.14 29.64 2.19
C ILE A 8 -13.04 30.61 2.94
N VAL A 9 -12.56 31.21 4.03
CA VAL A 9 -13.34 32.17 4.84
C VAL A 9 -13.89 33.31 4.00
N LYS A 10 -13.14 33.81 3.02
CA LYS A 10 -13.57 34.90 2.14
C LYS A 10 -14.75 34.52 1.23
N MET A 11 -14.93 33.23 0.98
CA MET A 11 -16.02 32.70 0.17
C MET A 11 -17.26 32.35 1.01
N LEU A 12 -17.12 32.29 2.34
CA LEU A 12 -18.25 32.00 3.22
C LEU A 12 -19.15 33.23 3.39
N PRO A 13 -20.44 33.04 3.74
CA PRO A 13 -21.43 34.12 3.80
C PRO A 13 -21.13 35.25 4.81
N GLY A 14 -20.06 35.14 5.61
CA GLY A 14 -19.62 36.16 6.57
C GLY A 14 -20.66 36.53 7.63
N ARG A 15 -21.69 35.68 7.83
CA ARG A 15 -22.83 36.00 8.69
C ARG A 15 -22.46 35.88 10.17
N ARG A 16 -23.23 36.61 11.01
CA ARG A 16 -23.26 36.55 12.48
C ARG A 16 -23.11 35.10 13.01
N PRO A 17 -22.61 34.88 14.25
CA PRO A 17 -22.35 33.55 14.79
C PRO A 17 -23.64 32.72 14.97
N CYS A 18 -24.13 32.11 13.89
CA CYS A 18 -25.34 31.30 13.87
C CYS A 18 -25.10 29.90 14.44
N LYS A 19 -23.87 29.36 14.31
CA LYS A 19 -23.46 28.02 14.75
C LYS A 19 -24.27 26.86 14.16
N GLU A 20 -25.09 27.10 13.15
CA GLU A 20 -25.97 26.11 12.53
C GLU A 20 -25.22 24.99 11.80
N CYS A 21 -23.97 25.23 11.37
CA CYS A 21 -23.11 24.18 10.82
C CYS A 21 -22.39 23.34 11.89
N GLY A 22 -22.66 23.59 13.18
CA GLY A 22 -22.02 22.93 14.32
C GLY A 22 -20.65 23.49 14.72
N PHE A 23 -20.19 24.57 14.07
CA PHE A 23 -18.92 25.22 14.35
C PHE A 23 -19.11 26.58 15.03
N PRO A 24 -18.20 26.98 15.95
CA PRO A 24 -18.36 28.21 16.73
C PRO A 24 -18.30 29.48 15.86
N THR A 25 -17.58 29.45 14.74
CA THR A 25 -17.43 30.56 13.79
C THR A 25 -17.29 30.06 12.35
N CYS A 26 -17.57 30.92 11.35
CA CYS A 26 -17.27 30.62 9.96
C CYS A 26 -15.77 30.36 9.72
N PHE A 27 -14.89 30.99 10.49
CA PHE A 27 -13.45 30.71 10.45
C PHE A 27 -13.13 29.28 10.89
N ALA A 28 -13.71 28.82 12.00
CA ALA A 28 -13.55 27.43 12.46
C ALA A 28 -14.09 26.41 11.43
N PHE A 29 -15.25 26.72 10.82
CA PHE A 29 -15.80 25.91 9.73
C PHE A 29 -14.85 25.85 8.52
N ALA A 30 -14.33 26.99 8.08
CA ALA A 30 -13.37 27.07 6.97
C ALA A 30 -12.06 26.32 7.25
N MET A 31 -11.52 26.40 8.46
CA MET A 31 -10.33 25.62 8.85
C MET A 31 -10.62 24.12 8.79
N LYS A 32 -11.80 23.67 9.24
CA LYS A 32 -12.19 22.27 9.13
C LYS A 32 -12.50 21.83 7.71
N LEU A 33 -13.04 22.69 6.85
CA LEU A 33 -13.17 22.41 5.43
C LEU A 33 -11.80 22.22 4.77
N ALA A 34 -10.86 23.15 5.01
CA ALA A 34 -9.50 23.08 4.47
C ALA A 34 -8.74 21.83 4.91
N SER A 35 -9.04 21.30 6.11
CA SER A 35 -8.43 20.06 6.62
C SER A 35 -9.23 18.79 6.26
N GLY A 36 -10.29 18.88 5.46
CA GLY A 36 -11.16 17.74 5.11
C GLY A 36 -12.00 17.18 6.27
N GLY A 37 -12.10 17.89 7.39
CA GLY A 37 -12.82 17.42 8.60
C GLY A 37 -14.32 17.69 8.59
N THR A 38 -14.87 18.25 7.51
CA THR A 38 -16.30 18.50 7.30
C THR A 38 -16.60 18.71 5.81
N THR A 39 -17.87 18.68 5.43
CA THR A 39 -18.34 18.98 4.07
C THR A 39 -18.98 20.36 3.97
N VAL A 40 -19.02 20.91 2.74
CA VAL A 40 -19.65 22.21 2.44
C VAL A 40 -21.14 22.21 2.75
N ASP A 41 -21.80 21.05 2.68
CA ASP A 41 -23.24 20.89 2.89
C ASP A 41 -23.71 21.24 4.29
N LYS A 42 -22.81 21.25 5.28
CA LYS A 42 -23.16 21.65 6.65
C LYS A 42 -23.52 23.13 6.78
N CYS A 43 -23.16 23.98 5.81
CA CYS A 43 -23.57 25.37 5.83
C CYS A 43 -24.83 25.57 4.98
N PRO A 44 -26.01 25.82 5.60
CA PRO A 44 -27.26 25.99 4.87
C PRO A 44 -27.34 27.32 4.10
N TYR A 45 -26.36 28.21 4.29
CA TYR A 45 -26.34 29.57 3.74
C TYR A 45 -25.41 29.75 2.54
N LEU A 46 -24.80 28.67 2.04
CA LEU A 46 -24.00 28.74 0.82
C LEU A 46 -24.92 28.78 -0.40
N SER A 47 -24.64 29.70 -1.32
CA SER A 47 -25.23 29.62 -2.66
C SER A 47 -24.68 28.39 -3.39
N GLU A 48 -25.44 27.84 -4.32
CA GLU A 48 -25.00 26.71 -5.15
C GLU A 48 -23.71 27.02 -5.92
N GLU A 49 -23.56 28.26 -6.40
CA GLU A 49 -22.34 28.73 -7.07
C GLU A 49 -21.11 28.68 -6.13
N THR A 50 -21.25 29.16 -4.90
CA THR A 50 -20.15 29.13 -3.92
C THR A 50 -19.86 27.70 -3.48
N LYS A 51 -20.88 26.87 -3.32
CA LYS A 51 -20.73 25.42 -3.06
C LYS A 51 -19.90 24.75 -4.14
N ALA A 52 -20.25 24.95 -5.41
CA ALA A 52 -19.52 24.38 -6.54
C ALA A 52 -18.05 24.82 -6.57
N LYS A 53 -17.78 26.13 -6.36
CA LYS A 53 -16.41 26.65 -6.30
C LYS A 53 -15.61 26.06 -5.13
N LEU A 54 -16.22 25.91 -3.95
CA LEU A 54 -15.57 25.32 -2.79
C LEU A 54 -15.31 23.82 -2.98
N LEU A 55 -16.25 23.09 -3.58
CA LEU A 55 -16.07 21.68 -3.91
C LEU A 55 -14.92 21.48 -4.89
N ASP A 56 -14.86 22.28 -5.96
CA ASP A 56 -13.76 22.22 -6.94
C ASP A 56 -12.41 22.60 -6.31
N LEU A 57 -12.40 23.59 -5.42
CA LEU A 57 -11.18 24.04 -4.74
C LEU A 57 -10.69 23.04 -3.68
N LEU A 58 -11.61 22.36 -2.98
CA LEU A 58 -11.31 21.32 -2.00
C LEU A 58 -11.08 19.93 -2.61
N ALA A 59 -11.39 19.75 -3.90
CA ALA A 59 -11.18 18.48 -4.59
C ALA A 59 -9.70 18.07 -4.51
N PRO A 60 -9.41 16.80 -4.13
CA PRO A 60 -8.05 16.28 -4.09
C PRO A 60 -7.29 16.59 -5.38
N PRO A 61 -5.97 16.86 -5.31
CA PRO A 61 -5.18 17.13 -6.52
C PRO A 61 -5.24 16.01 -7.54
N ILE A 62 -5.31 14.77 -7.06
CA ILE A 62 -5.46 13.55 -7.85
C ILE A 62 -6.70 12.82 -7.33
N LYS A 63 -7.66 12.50 -8.21
CA LYS A 63 -8.89 11.79 -7.81
C LYS A 63 -8.61 10.36 -7.35
N LEU A 64 -9.50 9.86 -6.50
CA LEU A 64 -9.54 8.44 -6.17
C LEU A 64 -10.31 7.71 -7.27
N VAL A 65 -9.76 6.61 -7.77
CA VAL A 65 -10.45 5.70 -8.69
C VAL A 65 -10.46 4.31 -8.08
N THR A 66 -11.60 3.63 -8.16
CA THR A 66 -11.78 2.26 -7.68
C THR A 66 -11.97 1.33 -8.87
N ILE A 67 -11.23 0.22 -8.90
CA ILE A 67 -11.34 -0.85 -9.89
C ILE A 67 -11.63 -2.14 -9.14
N GLY A 68 -12.57 -2.95 -9.60
CA GLY A 68 -13.03 -4.10 -8.82
C GLY A 68 -14.14 -3.73 -7.83
N SER A 69 -14.61 -4.75 -7.11
CA SER A 69 -15.61 -4.65 -6.06
C SER A 69 -15.25 -5.55 -4.88
N GLY A 70 -15.95 -5.39 -3.75
CA GLY A 70 -15.73 -6.20 -2.54
C GLY A 70 -14.38 -5.98 -1.88
N GLU A 71 -13.86 -7.01 -1.21
CA GLU A 71 -12.61 -6.95 -0.43
C GLU A 71 -11.34 -6.87 -1.30
N ASN A 72 -11.43 -7.29 -2.57
CA ASN A 72 -10.31 -7.29 -3.50
C ASN A 72 -10.23 -6.01 -4.36
N LYS A 73 -11.13 -5.02 -4.15
CA LYS A 73 -11.10 -3.77 -4.91
C LYS A 73 -9.73 -3.09 -4.80
N LEU A 74 -9.30 -2.50 -5.91
CA LEU A 74 -8.09 -1.70 -6.01
C LEU A 74 -8.49 -0.23 -5.98
N GLU A 75 -8.04 0.50 -4.96
CA GLU A 75 -8.17 1.94 -4.83
C GLU A 75 -6.84 2.61 -5.18
N ILE A 76 -6.88 3.55 -6.12
CA ILE A 76 -5.70 4.25 -6.65
C ILE A 76 -5.94 5.75 -6.76
N GLY A 77 -4.87 6.54 -6.65
CA GLY A 77 -4.94 8.00 -6.65
C GLY A 77 -5.15 8.58 -5.25
N ASN A 78 -5.86 9.70 -5.12
CA ASN A 78 -5.97 10.47 -3.87
C ASN A 78 -4.61 10.82 -3.23
N GLU A 79 -3.68 11.17 -4.09
CA GLU A 79 -2.29 11.40 -3.73
C GLU A 79 -1.99 12.90 -3.62
N GLU A 80 -1.25 13.29 -2.57
CA GLU A 80 -1.15 14.71 -2.16
C GLU A 80 0.27 15.29 -2.21
N VAL A 81 1.30 14.45 -2.26
CA VAL A 81 2.70 14.86 -2.16
C VAL A 81 3.55 14.35 -3.32
N ILE A 82 4.67 15.04 -3.59
CA ILE A 82 5.67 14.61 -4.59
C ILE A 82 6.70 13.71 -3.95
N TYR A 83 7.05 14.00 -2.70
CA TYR A 83 8.05 13.23 -1.97
C TYR A 83 7.40 12.65 -0.72
N ARG A 84 7.52 11.33 -0.54
CA ARG A 84 6.90 10.63 0.60
C ARG A 84 7.27 11.23 1.96
N HIS A 85 8.48 11.79 2.13
CA HIS A 85 8.90 12.42 3.39
C HIS A 85 8.17 13.75 3.71
N GLU A 86 7.47 14.36 2.73
CA GLU A 86 6.60 15.52 2.99
C GLU A 86 5.34 15.09 3.77
N LYS A 87 4.86 13.86 3.56
CA LYS A 87 3.69 13.28 4.25
C LYS A 87 3.71 11.75 4.17
N THR A 88 2.95 11.16 3.24
CA THR A 88 2.93 9.74 2.88
C THR A 88 2.38 9.59 1.48
N TYR A 89 2.68 8.48 0.81
CA TYR A 89 1.82 7.99 -0.28
C TYR A 89 0.73 7.12 0.33
N TYR A 90 -0.49 7.20 -0.19
CA TYR A 90 -1.66 6.58 0.43
C TYR A 90 -2.04 5.26 -0.22
N HIS A 91 -2.01 5.19 -1.55
CA HIS A 91 -2.56 4.05 -2.28
C HIS A 91 -1.44 3.32 -3.05
N PRO A 92 -0.98 2.16 -2.56
CA PRO A 92 0.04 1.37 -3.25
C PRO A 92 -0.41 0.97 -4.66
N PRO A 93 0.49 0.94 -5.66
CA PRO A 93 0.11 0.59 -7.02
C PRO A 93 -0.44 -0.82 -7.13
N GLY A 94 -1.46 -0.97 -7.97
CA GLY A 94 -1.91 -2.27 -8.44
C GLY A 94 -0.82 -2.92 -9.28
N ILE A 95 -0.45 -4.16 -8.95
CA ILE A 95 0.50 -4.96 -9.73
C ILE A 95 -0.28 -6.10 -10.35
N GLY A 96 -0.13 -6.29 -11.65
CA GLY A 96 -0.88 -7.32 -12.36
C GLY A 96 -0.15 -7.96 -13.54
N LEU A 97 -0.81 -8.97 -14.12
CA LEU A 97 -0.33 -9.67 -15.31
C LEU A 97 -1.22 -9.39 -16.51
N LEU A 98 -0.59 -9.12 -17.66
CA LEU A 98 -1.21 -9.16 -18.97
C LEU A 98 -1.52 -10.60 -19.34
N ILE A 99 -2.72 -10.87 -19.87
CA ILE A 99 -3.07 -12.18 -20.45
C ILE A 99 -3.60 -11.93 -21.85
N SER A 100 -2.82 -12.27 -22.88
CA SER A 100 -3.27 -12.15 -24.27
C SER A 100 -4.19 -13.31 -24.66
N ASP A 101 -5.22 -13.02 -25.45
CA ASP A 101 -6.12 -14.03 -26.04
C ASP A 101 -5.46 -14.87 -27.16
N LYS A 102 -4.21 -14.57 -27.52
CA LYS A 102 -3.36 -15.45 -28.34
C LYS A 102 -2.61 -16.51 -27.54
N GLU A 103 -2.51 -16.35 -26.22
CA GLU A 103 -1.78 -17.30 -25.38
C GLU A 103 -2.46 -18.67 -25.38
N SER A 104 -1.66 -19.73 -25.20
CA SER A 104 -2.20 -21.08 -25.05
C SER A 104 -3.05 -21.19 -23.78
N LYS A 105 -3.98 -22.14 -23.76
CA LYS A 105 -4.81 -22.41 -22.58
C LYS A 105 -3.98 -22.62 -21.31
N ASP A 106 -2.88 -23.37 -21.44
CA ASP A 106 -1.98 -23.67 -20.32
C ASP A 106 -1.29 -22.42 -19.77
N LYS A 107 -0.88 -21.49 -20.65
CA LYS A 107 -0.25 -20.24 -20.22
C LYS A 107 -1.25 -19.29 -19.54
N ILE A 108 -2.48 -19.23 -20.06
CA ILE A 108 -3.58 -18.49 -19.43
C ILE A 108 -3.83 -19.05 -18.01
N ASP A 109 -3.93 -20.38 -17.88
CA ASP A 109 -4.14 -21.05 -16.58
C ASP A 109 -2.96 -20.83 -15.62
N GLU A 110 -1.73 -20.84 -16.13
CA GLU A 110 -0.52 -20.51 -15.36
C GLU A 110 -0.57 -19.10 -14.77
N LYS A 111 -0.91 -18.09 -15.58
CA LYS A 111 -0.96 -16.68 -15.12
C LYS A 111 -2.08 -16.44 -14.10
N ILE A 112 -3.26 -17.03 -14.33
CA ILE A 112 -4.37 -16.98 -13.36
C ILE A 112 -3.94 -17.63 -12.03
N ARG A 113 -3.25 -18.77 -12.10
CA ARG A 113 -2.75 -19.48 -10.91
C ARG A 113 -1.69 -18.66 -10.17
N LYS A 114 -0.75 -18.04 -10.87
CA LYS A 114 0.29 -17.17 -10.29
C LYS A 114 -0.31 -16.06 -9.43
N ILE A 115 -1.37 -15.39 -9.90
CA ILE A 115 -2.04 -14.34 -9.11
C ILE A 115 -2.66 -14.86 -7.81
N LYS A 116 -3.15 -16.10 -7.80
CA LYS A 116 -3.75 -16.72 -6.61
C LYS A 116 -2.71 -17.25 -5.64
N GLU A 117 -1.65 -17.87 -6.14
CA GLU A 117 -0.72 -18.66 -5.34
C GLU A 117 0.50 -17.87 -4.87
N LEU A 118 0.95 -16.86 -5.62
CA LEU A 118 2.10 -16.04 -5.25
C LEU A 118 1.69 -15.00 -4.19
N GLN A 119 1.54 -15.49 -2.97
CA GLN A 119 1.26 -14.72 -1.76
C GLN A 119 2.39 -14.92 -0.76
N PHE A 120 2.91 -13.82 -0.24
CA PHE A 120 4.09 -13.84 0.61
C PHE A 120 3.76 -13.25 1.99
N PRO A 121 3.74 -14.07 3.05
CA PRO A 121 3.74 -13.56 4.42
C PRO A 121 5.02 -12.75 4.65
N TRP A 122 4.85 -11.46 4.95
CA TRP A 122 5.96 -10.54 5.18
C TRP A 122 5.59 -9.58 6.30
N ILE A 123 6.34 -9.64 7.42
CA ILE A 123 6.16 -8.79 8.60
C ILE A 123 4.72 -8.64 9.10
N GLY A 124 3.94 -9.73 9.07
CA GLY A 124 2.54 -9.74 9.52
C GLY A 124 1.52 -9.28 8.47
N LEU A 125 1.97 -9.01 7.24
CA LEU A 125 1.14 -8.71 6.08
C LEU A 125 1.22 -9.85 5.06
N THR A 126 0.21 -9.96 4.20
CA THR A 126 0.26 -10.84 3.03
C THR A 126 0.47 -9.99 1.79
N LEU A 127 1.67 -10.08 1.20
CA LEU A 127 2.00 -9.37 -0.02
C LEU A 127 1.58 -10.19 -1.23
N LYS A 128 0.83 -9.58 -2.15
CA LYS A 128 0.36 -10.21 -3.38
C LYS A 128 0.20 -9.21 -4.53
N ALA A 129 0.26 -9.72 -5.76
CA ALA A 129 -0.28 -9.02 -6.92
C ALA A 129 -1.81 -8.94 -6.82
N SER A 130 -2.42 -7.98 -7.50
CA SER A 130 -3.80 -7.56 -7.22
C SER A 130 -4.65 -7.31 -8.47
N LEU A 131 -4.16 -7.68 -9.66
CA LEU A 131 -4.86 -7.35 -10.91
C LEU A 131 -4.54 -8.34 -12.04
N LEU A 132 -5.50 -8.55 -12.93
CA LEU A 132 -5.31 -9.21 -14.22
C LEU A 132 -5.72 -8.31 -15.38
N ALA A 133 -5.00 -8.36 -16.48
CA ALA A 133 -5.27 -7.53 -17.65
C ALA A 133 -5.50 -8.40 -18.90
N PRO A 134 -6.73 -8.92 -19.12
CA PRO A 134 -7.10 -9.58 -20.37
C PRO A 134 -6.90 -8.65 -21.57
N TYR A 135 -6.20 -9.14 -22.59
CA TYR A 135 -5.79 -8.35 -23.75
C TYR A 135 -6.29 -8.96 -25.05
N PHE A 136 -7.06 -8.16 -25.79
CA PHE A 136 -7.54 -8.48 -27.11
C PHE A 136 -6.45 -8.23 -28.16
N GLU A 137 -5.77 -9.31 -28.54
CA GLU A 137 -4.66 -9.24 -29.50
C GLU A 137 -4.96 -10.06 -30.77
N SER A 138 -5.81 -11.08 -30.66
CA SER A 138 -6.06 -12.06 -31.73
C SER A 138 -6.94 -11.56 -32.87
N GLY A 139 -7.67 -10.45 -32.67
CA GLY A 139 -8.69 -9.97 -33.61
C GLY A 139 -9.97 -10.81 -33.62
N ASN A 140 -10.10 -11.83 -32.76
CA ASN A 140 -11.30 -12.65 -32.61
C ASN A 140 -12.06 -12.33 -31.31
N LYS A 141 -13.17 -11.61 -31.43
CA LYS A 141 -14.02 -11.20 -30.29
C LYS A 141 -14.42 -12.36 -29.39
N ASP A 142 -14.80 -13.51 -29.95
CA ASP A 142 -15.26 -14.66 -29.16
C ASP A 142 -14.14 -15.23 -28.28
N LYS A 143 -12.90 -15.26 -28.77
CA LYS A 143 -11.73 -15.68 -27.96
C LYS A 143 -11.51 -14.73 -26.79
N PHE A 144 -11.61 -13.43 -27.02
CA PHE A 144 -11.47 -12.43 -25.97
C PHE A 144 -12.56 -12.54 -24.90
N LEU A 145 -13.83 -12.65 -25.32
CA LEU A 145 -14.94 -12.84 -24.38
C LEU A 145 -14.82 -14.14 -23.59
N ALA A 146 -14.33 -15.22 -24.22
CA ALA A 146 -14.06 -16.48 -23.53
C ALA A 146 -12.93 -16.32 -22.49
N LEU A 147 -11.86 -15.59 -22.82
CA LEU A 147 -10.79 -15.27 -21.87
C LEU A 147 -11.32 -14.48 -20.67
N VAL A 148 -12.13 -13.43 -20.91
CA VAL A 148 -12.71 -12.60 -19.85
C VAL A 148 -13.61 -13.42 -18.93
N LYS A 149 -14.49 -14.26 -19.50
CA LYS A 149 -15.33 -15.19 -18.71
C LYS A 149 -14.48 -16.13 -17.86
N LYS A 150 -13.42 -16.69 -18.43
CA LYS A 150 -12.51 -17.58 -17.72
C LYS A 150 -11.83 -16.89 -16.53
N VAL A 151 -11.34 -15.66 -16.71
CA VAL A 151 -10.77 -14.88 -15.61
C VAL A 151 -11.83 -14.61 -14.54
N CYS A 152 -13.04 -14.20 -14.95
CA CYS A 152 -14.14 -13.93 -14.02
C CYS A 152 -14.50 -15.14 -13.15
N GLN A 153 -14.60 -16.31 -13.77
CA GLN A 153 -14.94 -17.57 -13.08
C GLN A 153 -13.81 -18.08 -12.21
N SER A 154 -12.58 -17.65 -12.48
CA SER A 154 -11.42 -18.16 -11.77
C SER A 154 -11.09 -17.35 -10.53
N THR A 155 -11.22 -16.03 -10.55
CA THR A 155 -10.67 -15.16 -9.49
C THR A 155 -11.48 -13.89 -9.34
N ASP A 156 -11.47 -13.29 -8.16
CA ASP A 156 -12.19 -12.05 -7.83
C ASP A 156 -11.31 -10.80 -7.89
N VAL A 157 -10.08 -10.92 -8.40
CA VAL A 157 -9.20 -9.75 -8.54
C VAL A 157 -9.74 -8.73 -9.55
N PRO A 158 -9.48 -7.44 -9.35
CA PRO A 158 -9.73 -6.38 -10.33
C PRO A 158 -9.19 -6.71 -11.73
N MET A 159 -9.85 -6.19 -12.76
CA MET A 159 -9.47 -6.41 -14.15
C MET A 159 -9.25 -5.10 -14.92
N VAL A 160 -8.28 -5.12 -15.83
CA VAL A 160 -8.14 -4.14 -16.92
C VAL A 160 -8.45 -4.83 -18.23
N LEU A 161 -9.58 -4.49 -18.86
CA LEU A 161 -9.96 -5.02 -20.16
C LEU A 161 -9.26 -4.19 -21.24
N ILE A 162 -8.38 -4.82 -22.01
CA ILE A 162 -7.54 -4.13 -23.01
C ILE A 162 -8.02 -4.48 -24.42
N SER A 163 -8.60 -3.51 -25.14
CA SER A 163 -9.04 -3.66 -26.53
C SER A 163 -9.25 -2.30 -27.19
N GLU A 164 -8.70 -2.08 -28.39
CA GLU A 164 -9.02 -0.93 -29.24
C GLU A 164 -10.33 -1.13 -30.03
N ASP A 165 -10.79 -2.38 -30.15
CA ASP A 165 -12.10 -2.70 -30.72
C ASP A 165 -13.20 -2.41 -29.71
N MET A 166 -14.05 -1.43 -30.03
CA MET A 166 -15.12 -0.91 -29.17
C MET A 166 -16.29 -1.87 -28.99
N ASP A 167 -16.49 -2.80 -29.91
CA ASP A 167 -17.52 -3.83 -29.75
C ASP A 167 -17.02 -4.93 -28.81
N ALA A 168 -15.78 -5.39 -28.99
CA ALA A 168 -15.13 -6.36 -28.10
C ALA A 168 -14.96 -5.81 -26.68
N LEU A 169 -14.50 -4.57 -26.51
CA LEU A 169 -14.27 -3.94 -25.20
C LEU A 169 -15.55 -3.85 -24.37
N PHE A 170 -16.62 -3.33 -24.95
CA PHE A 170 -17.89 -3.13 -24.23
C PHE A 170 -18.69 -4.43 -24.07
N SER A 171 -18.54 -5.38 -24.99
CA SER A 171 -19.08 -6.73 -24.78
C SER A 171 -18.37 -7.45 -23.63
N ALA A 172 -17.06 -7.26 -23.48
CA ALA A 172 -16.30 -7.77 -22.34
C ALA A 172 -16.69 -7.08 -21.02
N ARG A 173 -16.91 -5.76 -21.04
CA ARG A 173 -17.44 -4.98 -19.91
C ARG A 173 -18.75 -5.57 -19.41
N ASP A 174 -19.67 -5.87 -20.32
CA ASP A 174 -21.00 -6.38 -19.97
C ASP A 174 -20.96 -7.78 -19.31
N ILE A 175 -19.93 -8.60 -19.56
CA ILE A 175 -19.74 -9.89 -18.90
C ILE A 175 -19.42 -9.73 -17.41
N CYS A 176 -18.80 -8.62 -17.01
CA CYS A 176 -18.24 -8.42 -15.68
C CYS A 176 -18.52 -7.03 -15.10
N ALA A 177 -19.64 -6.41 -15.50
CA ALA A 177 -19.98 -5.04 -15.14
C ALA A 177 -20.12 -4.86 -13.62
N ASP A 178 -20.63 -5.87 -12.93
CA ASP A 178 -20.73 -5.95 -11.46
C ASP A 178 -19.38 -5.94 -10.74
N ARG A 179 -18.30 -6.24 -11.47
CA ARG A 179 -16.93 -6.22 -10.99
C ARG A 179 -16.19 -4.92 -11.30
N ASN A 180 -16.87 -3.91 -11.85
CA ASN A 180 -16.32 -2.58 -12.08
C ASN A 180 -14.90 -2.60 -12.74
N PRO A 181 -14.75 -3.22 -13.93
CA PRO A 181 -13.46 -3.34 -14.60
C PRO A 181 -12.98 -2.01 -15.19
N LEU A 182 -11.67 -1.83 -15.30
CA LEU A 182 -11.08 -0.70 -16.04
C LEU A 182 -11.12 -1.00 -17.54
N LEU A 183 -11.78 -0.13 -18.31
CA LEU A 183 -11.83 -0.24 -19.78
C LEU A 183 -10.67 0.53 -20.40
N TYR A 184 -9.87 -0.10 -21.25
CA TYR A 184 -8.69 0.55 -21.81
C TYR A 184 -8.38 0.03 -23.24
N PRO A 185 -7.82 0.85 -24.15
CA PRO A 185 -7.66 2.30 -24.05
C PRO A 185 -8.86 3.05 -24.66
N ILE A 186 -9.26 4.14 -24.02
CA ILE A 186 -10.01 5.22 -24.67
C ILE A 186 -9.01 6.22 -25.23
N THR A 187 -9.09 6.52 -26.52
CA THR A 187 -8.18 7.38 -27.27
C THR A 187 -8.95 8.48 -28.00
N LYS A 188 -8.25 9.34 -28.72
CA LYS A 188 -8.88 10.39 -29.55
C LYS A 188 -9.77 9.80 -30.64
N GLU A 189 -9.45 8.62 -31.14
CA GLU A 189 -10.13 7.95 -32.25
C GLU A 189 -11.48 7.36 -31.83
N ASN A 190 -11.62 6.91 -30.57
CA ASN A 190 -12.80 6.15 -30.13
C ASN A 190 -13.63 6.84 -29.02
N ILE A 191 -13.18 7.97 -28.47
CA ILE A 191 -13.84 8.67 -27.36
C ILE A 191 -15.30 9.04 -27.64
N GLU A 192 -15.63 9.43 -28.88
CA GLU A 192 -17.01 9.80 -29.25
C GLU A 192 -17.97 8.62 -29.13
N GLU A 193 -17.52 7.43 -29.52
CA GLU A 193 -18.30 6.21 -29.42
C GLU A 193 -18.35 5.69 -27.97
N ALA A 194 -17.28 5.92 -27.21
CA ALA A 194 -17.14 5.46 -25.83
C ALA A 194 -18.09 6.18 -24.87
N ILE A 195 -18.18 7.52 -24.96
CA ILE A 195 -18.96 8.36 -24.02
C ILE A 195 -20.39 7.87 -23.80
N PRO A 196 -21.24 7.65 -24.83
CA PRO A 196 -22.62 7.20 -24.61
C PRO A 196 -22.68 5.81 -23.94
N LYS A 197 -21.80 4.88 -24.33
CA LYS A 197 -21.74 3.52 -23.77
C LYS A 197 -21.29 3.48 -22.30
N ILE A 198 -20.43 4.43 -21.89
CA ILE A 198 -19.99 4.60 -20.50
C ILE A 198 -21.07 5.28 -19.67
N LYS A 199 -21.77 6.29 -20.22
CA LYS A 199 -22.90 6.94 -19.53
C LYS A 199 -24.03 5.97 -19.24
N GLU A 200 -24.30 5.04 -20.16
CA GLU A 200 -25.34 4.01 -19.98
C GLU A 200 -25.02 3.06 -18.81
N LYS A 201 -23.76 2.59 -18.73
CA LYS A 201 -23.29 1.77 -17.61
C LYS A 201 -21.91 2.27 -17.16
N PRO A 202 -21.85 3.06 -16.06
CA PRO A 202 -20.61 3.64 -15.58
C PRO A 202 -19.51 2.59 -15.35
N SER A 203 -18.29 2.90 -15.76
CA SER A 203 -17.12 2.06 -15.54
C SER A 203 -15.87 2.96 -15.56
N PRO A 204 -14.84 2.65 -14.77
CA PRO A 204 -13.57 3.37 -14.84
C PRO A 204 -12.94 3.16 -16.22
N ILE A 205 -12.29 4.19 -16.74
CA ILE A 205 -11.65 4.17 -18.06
C ILE A 205 -10.19 4.56 -18.00
N GLY A 206 -9.38 3.84 -18.76
CA GLY A 206 -7.99 4.17 -19.02
C GLY A 206 -7.90 4.96 -20.32
N VAL A 207 -7.38 6.19 -20.26
CA VAL A 207 -7.26 7.09 -21.39
C VAL A 207 -5.82 7.11 -21.85
N ARG A 208 -5.59 6.79 -23.13
CA ARG A 208 -4.25 6.80 -23.72
C ARG A 208 -4.09 7.97 -24.70
N GLY A 209 -3.03 8.74 -24.48
CA GLY A 209 -2.54 9.76 -25.41
C GLY A 209 -1.30 9.30 -26.18
N ASP A 210 -0.90 10.06 -27.19
CA ASP A 210 0.39 9.91 -27.88
C ASP A 210 1.55 10.56 -27.10
N ASN A 211 1.20 11.46 -26.19
CA ASN A 211 2.05 12.24 -25.29
C ASN A 211 1.20 12.90 -24.19
N LEU A 212 1.86 13.59 -23.25
CA LEU A 212 1.20 14.34 -22.17
C LEU A 212 0.17 15.36 -22.68
N GLU A 213 0.52 16.13 -23.71
CA GLU A 213 -0.32 17.21 -24.23
C GLU A 213 -1.63 16.66 -24.79
N SER A 214 -1.58 15.49 -25.44
CA SER A 214 -2.75 14.84 -26.04
C SER A 214 -3.76 14.30 -25.02
N LEU A 215 -3.35 14.06 -23.76
CA LEU A 215 -4.27 13.65 -22.69
C LEU A 215 -5.20 14.78 -22.23
N VAL A 216 -4.77 16.03 -22.36
CA VAL A 216 -5.52 17.21 -21.89
C VAL A 216 -6.91 17.33 -22.55
N PRO A 217 -7.04 17.34 -23.89
CA PRO A 217 -8.35 17.42 -24.53
C PRO A 217 -9.25 16.19 -24.23
N LEU A 218 -8.66 15.00 -24.06
CA LEU A 218 -9.42 13.78 -23.73
C LEU A 218 -10.05 13.87 -22.34
N THR A 219 -9.26 14.24 -21.34
CA THR A 219 -9.72 14.35 -19.95
C THR A 219 -10.73 15.47 -19.74
N ILE A 220 -10.55 16.62 -20.41
CA ILE A 220 -11.54 17.71 -20.41
C ILE A 220 -12.87 17.21 -20.97
N LYS A 221 -12.84 16.56 -22.14
CA LYS A 221 -14.04 16.08 -22.81
C LYS A 221 -14.81 15.04 -21.99
N LEU A 222 -14.10 14.12 -21.33
CA LEU A 222 -14.70 13.13 -20.45
C LEU A 222 -15.35 13.81 -19.23
N LYS A 223 -14.66 14.77 -18.61
CA LYS A 223 -15.19 15.55 -17.49
C LYS A 223 -16.44 16.35 -17.88
N ASP A 224 -16.44 17.01 -19.04
CA ASP A 224 -17.60 17.75 -19.56
C ASP A 224 -18.81 16.82 -19.83
N ASN A 225 -18.55 15.53 -19.99
CA ASN A 225 -19.55 14.48 -20.10
C ASN A 225 -19.86 13.78 -18.76
N GLY A 226 -19.36 14.28 -17.63
CA GLY A 226 -19.61 13.71 -16.30
C GLY A 226 -18.88 12.40 -16.02
N ILE A 227 -17.88 12.04 -16.83
CA ILE A 227 -17.06 10.84 -16.65
C ILE A 227 -15.78 11.26 -15.93
N GLU A 228 -15.62 10.81 -14.69
CA GLU A 228 -14.53 11.27 -13.82
C GLU A 228 -13.64 10.13 -13.26
N ASP A 229 -14.05 8.87 -13.40
CA ASP A 229 -13.24 7.70 -13.04
C ASP A 229 -12.23 7.39 -14.14
N ILE A 230 -11.20 8.24 -14.24
CA ILE A 230 -10.20 8.22 -15.31
C ILE A 230 -8.84 7.75 -14.76
N VAL A 231 -8.15 6.91 -15.53
CA VAL A 231 -6.75 6.53 -15.35
C VAL A 231 -5.96 6.96 -16.59
N LEU A 232 -4.80 7.59 -16.43
CA LEU A 232 -4.03 8.17 -17.54
C LEU A 232 -2.93 7.22 -18.02
N ASP A 233 -2.75 7.13 -19.33
CA ASP A 233 -1.57 6.59 -19.99
C ASP A 233 -1.01 7.66 -20.97
N PRO A 234 0.17 8.25 -20.70
CA PRO A 234 0.77 9.24 -21.58
C PRO A 234 1.33 8.67 -22.90
N GLY A 235 1.32 7.35 -23.09
CA GLY A 235 1.83 6.70 -24.30
C GLY A 235 3.35 6.59 -24.35
N SER A 236 4.01 6.61 -23.19
CA SER A 236 5.47 6.53 -23.09
C SER A 236 6.02 5.25 -23.73
N LYS A 237 7.11 5.35 -24.50
CA LYS A 237 7.65 4.24 -25.32
C LYS A 237 8.82 3.51 -24.69
N ASN A 238 9.39 4.07 -23.62
CA ASN A 238 10.55 3.53 -22.92
C ASN A 238 10.56 4.03 -21.46
N LEU A 239 11.43 3.45 -20.63
CA LEU A 239 11.54 3.78 -19.21
C LEU A 239 11.82 5.27 -18.95
N MET A 240 12.66 5.92 -19.76
CA MET A 240 13.03 7.33 -19.55
C MET A 240 11.84 8.25 -19.80
N GLU A 241 11.08 8.00 -20.86
CA GLU A 241 9.81 8.69 -21.12
C GLU A 241 8.80 8.44 -20.00
N ALA A 242 8.63 7.19 -19.56
CA ALA A 242 7.69 6.87 -18.49
C ALA A 242 8.03 7.59 -17.18
N ILE A 243 9.31 7.61 -16.77
CA ILE A 243 9.75 8.35 -15.57
C ILE A 243 9.46 9.85 -15.72
N ARG A 244 9.76 10.41 -16.89
CA ARG A 244 9.54 11.83 -17.21
C ARG A 244 8.05 12.17 -17.12
N ASP A 245 7.22 11.38 -17.79
CA ASP A 245 5.80 11.65 -17.97
C ASP A 245 5.03 11.49 -16.65
N GLU A 246 5.27 10.40 -15.91
CA GLU A 246 4.72 10.21 -14.56
C GLU A 246 5.10 11.36 -13.61
N THR A 247 6.35 11.82 -13.69
CA THR A 247 6.83 12.94 -12.87
C THR A 247 6.11 14.24 -13.24
N PHE A 248 5.88 14.50 -14.53
CA PHE A 248 5.17 15.70 -14.97
C PHE A 248 3.69 15.67 -14.60
N ILE A 249 2.99 14.55 -14.81
CA ILE A 249 1.58 14.36 -14.42
C ILE A 249 1.43 14.68 -12.92
N ARG A 250 2.23 14.01 -12.08
CA ARG A 250 2.20 14.17 -10.62
C ARG A 250 2.49 15.61 -10.20
N ARG A 251 3.52 16.25 -10.78
CA ARG A 251 3.91 17.63 -10.44
C ARG A 251 2.86 18.65 -10.89
N ALA A 252 2.32 18.51 -12.08
CA ALA A 252 1.29 19.40 -12.61
C ALA A 252 0.02 19.33 -11.75
N ALA A 253 -0.44 18.11 -11.41
CA ALA A 253 -1.61 17.92 -10.56
C ALA A 253 -1.41 18.55 -9.16
N ILE A 254 -0.30 18.24 -8.48
CA ILE A 254 -0.11 18.60 -7.06
C ILE A 254 0.42 20.03 -6.85
N LYS A 255 1.43 20.43 -7.64
CA LYS A 255 2.10 21.72 -7.44
C LYS A 255 1.41 22.85 -8.21
N GLN A 256 0.84 22.57 -9.38
CA GLN A 256 0.19 23.57 -10.23
C GLN A 256 -1.34 23.51 -10.18
N GLY A 257 -1.94 22.46 -9.60
CA GLY A 257 -3.39 22.29 -9.57
C GLY A 257 -3.98 22.02 -10.96
N PHE A 258 -3.17 21.49 -11.89
CA PHE A 258 -3.58 21.25 -13.27
C PHE A 258 -4.54 20.06 -13.35
N ARG A 259 -5.84 20.36 -13.30
CA ARG A 259 -6.93 19.37 -13.22
C ARG A 259 -6.95 18.32 -14.34
N PRO A 260 -6.57 18.60 -15.59
CA PRO A 260 -6.52 17.56 -16.64
C PRO A 260 -5.58 16.39 -16.31
N PHE A 261 -4.56 16.60 -15.46
CA PHE A 261 -3.65 15.55 -14.97
C PHE A 261 -3.98 15.08 -13.55
N GLY A 262 -5.12 15.50 -13.00
CA GLY A 262 -5.56 15.18 -11.64
C GLY A 262 -6.15 13.77 -11.47
N TYR A 263 -5.52 12.76 -12.08
CA TYR A 263 -6.00 11.39 -12.15
C TYR A 263 -4.84 10.40 -11.94
N PRO A 264 -5.09 9.19 -11.42
CA PRO A 264 -4.07 8.14 -11.33
C PRO A 264 -3.59 7.68 -12.72
N THR A 265 -2.49 6.94 -12.76
CA THR A 265 -1.81 6.52 -14.00
C THR A 265 -1.69 5.01 -14.11
N ILE A 266 -1.62 4.50 -15.34
CA ILE A 266 -1.34 3.10 -15.67
C ILE A 266 -0.11 3.01 -16.56
N VAL A 267 0.77 2.05 -16.27
CA VAL A 267 1.99 1.80 -17.05
C VAL A 267 2.11 0.32 -17.42
N PHE A 268 2.70 0.07 -18.58
CA PHE A 268 2.88 -1.26 -19.15
C PHE A 268 4.37 -1.56 -19.39
N PRO A 269 5.17 -1.89 -18.36
CA PRO A 269 6.52 -2.42 -18.53
C PRO A 269 6.59 -3.52 -19.61
N CYS A 270 5.55 -4.35 -19.70
CA CYS A 270 5.40 -5.42 -20.69
C CYS A 270 5.44 -4.95 -22.15
N PHE A 271 5.16 -3.68 -22.44
CA PHE A 271 5.18 -3.13 -23.80
C PHE A 271 6.42 -2.28 -24.10
N ILE A 272 7.15 -1.83 -23.08
CA ILE A 272 8.26 -0.86 -23.24
C ILE A 272 9.63 -1.43 -22.84
N ALA A 273 9.67 -2.54 -22.11
CA ALA A 273 10.89 -3.23 -21.74
C ALA A 273 10.99 -4.58 -22.47
N LYS A 274 12.18 -4.88 -22.99
CA LYS A 274 12.51 -6.19 -23.54
C LYS A 274 13.22 -6.98 -22.45
N ASP A 275 12.97 -8.30 -22.37
CA ASP A 275 13.56 -9.21 -21.37
C ASP A 275 13.03 -9.03 -19.93
N GLY A 276 12.69 -10.15 -19.28
CA GLY A 276 11.93 -10.19 -18.02
C GLY A 276 12.63 -9.50 -16.86
N LEU A 277 13.97 -9.51 -16.81
CA LEU A 277 14.70 -8.78 -15.77
C LEU A 277 14.59 -7.25 -15.96
N LYS A 278 14.73 -6.75 -17.19
CA LYS A 278 14.57 -5.32 -17.47
C LYS A 278 13.14 -4.87 -17.25
N GLU A 279 12.17 -5.74 -17.53
CA GLU A 279 10.77 -5.50 -17.25
C GLU A 279 10.52 -5.34 -15.74
N ALA A 280 11.04 -6.29 -14.92
CA ALA A 280 10.97 -6.21 -13.46
C ALA A 280 11.61 -4.92 -12.92
N MET A 281 12.79 -4.53 -13.44
CA MET A 281 13.45 -3.28 -13.06
C MET A 281 12.66 -2.04 -13.51
N THR A 282 12.02 -2.09 -14.68
CA THR A 282 11.17 -1.00 -15.18
C THR A 282 9.98 -0.79 -14.27
N GLY A 283 9.26 -1.86 -13.91
CA GLY A 283 8.17 -1.78 -12.94
C GLY A 283 8.63 -1.30 -11.56
N SER A 284 9.78 -1.79 -11.08
CA SER A 284 10.42 -1.33 -9.84
C SER A 284 10.70 0.18 -9.86
N ALA A 285 11.24 0.71 -10.96
CA ALA A 285 11.48 2.14 -11.09
C ALA A 285 10.17 2.96 -11.05
N LEU A 286 9.11 2.43 -11.68
CA LEU A 286 7.81 3.11 -11.78
C LEU A 286 7.02 3.09 -10.46
N ILE A 287 7.26 2.12 -9.56
CA ILE A 287 6.77 2.19 -8.15
C ILE A 287 7.26 3.48 -7.47
N ASN A 288 8.52 3.87 -7.69
CA ASN A 288 9.11 5.08 -7.13
C ASN A 288 8.66 6.35 -7.86
N LYS A 289 8.08 6.20 -9.05
CA LYS A 289 7.71 7.26 -9.97
C LYS A 289 6.22 7.21 -10.27
N PHE A 290 5.43 7.23 -9.20
CA PHE A 290 4.01 7.64 -9.16
C PHE A 290 2.99 6.79 -9.94
N ALA A 291 3.44 5.76 -10.68
CA ALA A 291 2.55 4.84 -11.35
C ALA A 291 1.55 4.24 -10.36
N SER A 292 0.26 4.21 -10.74
CA SER A 292 -0.81 3.71 -9.89
C SER A 292 -1.26 2.29 -10.25
N ILE A 293 -1.05 1.86 -11.50
CA ILE A 293 -1.19 0.48 -11.96
C ILE A 293 0.03 0.11 -12.79
N ILE A 294 0.60 -1.07 -12.55
CA ILE A 294 1.78 -1.59 -13.25
C ILE A 294 1.45 -2.99 -13.76
N VAL A 295 1.41 -3.15 -15.08
CA VAL A 295 1.08 -4.42 -15.74
C VAL A 295 2.33 -5.07 -16.34
N PHE A 296 2.62 -6.29 -15.88
CA PHE A 296 3.75 -7.10 -16.33
C PHE A 296 3.29 -8.18 -17.33
N SER A 297 4.20 -8.66 -18.17
CA SER A 297 4.00 -9.74 -19.13
C SER A 297 3.99 -11.09 -18.43
N ASP A 298 4.89 -11.26 -17.46
CA ASP A 298 5.00 -12.41 -16.56
C ASP A 298 5.83 -12.05 -15.31
N PHE A 299 5.68 -12.84 -14.26
CA PHE A 299 6.59 -12.85 -13.12
C PHE A 299 6.56 -14.23 -12.43
N ASP A 300 7.58 -14.47 -11.61
CA ASP A 300 7.69 -15.61 -10.71
C ASP A 300 7.91 -15.15 -9.26
N GLN A 301 8.12 -16.08 -8.34
CA GLN A 301 8.36 -15.75 -6.93
C GLN A 301 9.60 -14.88 -6.68
N TYR A 302 10.64 -15.03 -7.52
CA TYR A 302 11.92 -14.35 -7.33
C TYR A 302 11.91 -12.92 -7.85
N SER A 303 11.14 -12.67 -8.91
CA SER A 303 10.92 -11.34 -9.48
C SER A 303 9.81 -10.57 -8.74
N LEU A 304 8.72 -11.24 -8.35
CA LEU A 304 7.57 -10.57 -7.72
C LEU A 304 7.84 -10.16 -6.27
N LEU A 305 8.45 -11.03 -5.44
CA LEU A 305 8.63 -10.74 -4.02
C LEU A 305 9.45 -9.44 -3.78
N PRO A 306 10.60 -9.20 -4.43
CA PRO A 306 11.34 -7.94 -4.27
C PRO A 306 10.52 -6.71 -4.66
N ILE A 307 9.73 -6.79 -5.74
CA ILE A 307 8.85 -5.70 -6.20
C ILE A 307 7.78 -5.40 -5.16
N LEU A 308 7.16 -6.43 -4.58
CA LEU A 308 6.14 -6.28 -3.54
C LEU A 308 6.72 -5.69 -2.24
N ILE A 309 7.92 -6.12 -1.83
CA ILE A 309 8.63 -5.56 -0.67
C ILE A 309 8.97 -4.08 -0.93
N GLN A 310 9.44 -3.75 -2.13
CA GLN A 310 9.71 -2.36 -2.49
C GLN A 310 8.42 -1.52 -2.43
N ARG A 311 7.31 -2.01 -3.01
CA ARG A 311 6.00 -1.35 -2.94
C ARG A 311 5.61 -1.08 -1.48
N LEU A 312 5.71 -2.08 -0.61
CA LEU A 312 5.43 -1.94 0.81
C LEU A 312 6.30 -0.84 1.45
N ASN A 313 7.62 -0.90 1.24
CA ASN A 313 8.56 0.05 1.85
C ASN A 313 8.32 1.49 1.40
N ILE A 314 8.04 1.71 0.11
CA ILE A 314 7.79 3.04 -0.46
C ILE A 314 6.48 3.63 0.06
N TYR A 315 5.44 2.81 0.20
CA TYR A 315 4.09 3.24 0.60
C TYR A 315 3.81 3.12 2.11
N THR A 316 4.77 2.65 2.90
CA THR A 316 4.68 2.73 4.37
C THR A 316 4.73 4.20 4.80
N ASP A 317 3.88 4.62 5.73
CA ASP A 317 3.89 5.99 6.25
C ASP A 317 5.21 6.28 6.99
N PRO A 318 6.04 7.23 6.52
CA PRO A 318 7.33 7.50 7.15
C PRO A 318 7.21 8.12 8.54
N ARG A 319 6.04 8.59 8.95
CA ARG A 319 5.80 9.24 10.26
C ARG A 319 5.50 8.22 11.36
N PHE A 320 4.99 7.05 10.99
CA PHE A 320 4.55 6.02 11.93
C PHE A 320 5.31 4.72 11.66
N PRO A 321 6.29 4.38 12.51
CA PRO A 321 6.96 3.09 12.43
C PRO A 321 5.94 1.96 12.61
N MET A 322 6.02 0.93 11.77
CA MET A 322 5.19 -0.27 11.93
C MET A 322 5.54 -0.96 13.25
N GLY A 323 4.57 -1.05 14.16
CA GLY A 323 4.70 -1.69 15.46
C GLY A 323 4.03 -3.06 15.53
N VAL A 324 4.48 -3.89 16.47
CA VAL A 324 3.86 -5.14 16.90
C VAL A 324 3.26 -4.90 18.29
N ASN A 325 2.22 -5.64 18.66
CA ASN A 325 1.59 -5.46 19.98
C ASN A 325 2.54 -5.88 21.10
N GLU A 326 2.54 -5.12 22.20
CA GLU A 326 3.30 -5.49 23.40
C GLU A 326 2.69 -6.73 24.06
N LYS A 327 3.45 -7.83 24.05
CA LYS A 327 3.17 -9.09 24.76
C LYS A 327 4.38 -10.02 24.62
N TYR A 328 4.34 -11.18 25.27
CA TYR A 328 5.21 -12.28 24.85
C TYR A 328 4.58 -13.04 23.69
N TYR A 329 5.41 -13.43 22.73
CA TYR A 329 5.05 -14.28 21.60
C TYR A 329 5.71 -15.64 21.78
N GLU A 330 4.96 -16.70 21.48
CA GLU A 330 5.47 -18.06 21.42
C GLU A 330 6.03 -18.28 20.01
N VAL A 331 7.34 -18.56 19.93
CA VAL A 331 8.00 -18.89 18.67
C VAL A 331 8.28 -20.39 18.66
N LEU A 332 7.72 -21.10 17.67
CA LEU A 332 7.55 -22.55 17.67
C LEU A 332 6.60 -22.97 18.81
N ASN A 333 6.93 -24.02 19.56
CA ASN A 333 6.12 -24.56 20.66
C ASN A 333 6.93 -24.56 21.97
N PRO A 334 7.11 -23.40 22.64
CA PRO A 334 7.92 -23.32 23.85
C PRO A 334 7.27 -24.00 25.05
N ASP A 335 8.11 -24.59 25.89
CA ASP A 335 7.75 -25.21 27.18
C ASP A 335 8.28 -24.40 28.37
N GLU A 336 8.10 -24.92 29.58
CA GLU A 336 8.51 -24.27 30.83
C GLU A 336 10.03 -24.14 31.04
N TYR A 337 10.85 -24.73 30.17
CA TYR A 337 12.32 -24.63 30.18
C TYR A 337 12.88 -23.91 28.95
N SER A 338 12.00 -23.37 28.10
CA SER A 338 12.38 -22.70 26.86
C SER A 338 12.95 -21.30 27.11
N PRO A 339 14.00 -20.87 26.37
CA PRO A 339 14.59 -19.55 26.54
C PRO A 339 13.57 -18.40 26.46
N VAL A 340 13.82 -17.34 27.24
CA VAL A 340 13.06 -16.09 27.20
C VAL A 340 13.95 -14.97 26.68
N LEU A 341 13.55 -14.34 25.58
CA LEU A 341 14.24 -13.21 24.96
C LEU A 341 13.39 -11.95 25.11
N ILE A 342 14.02 -10.77 25.22
CA ILE A 342 13.33 -9.47 25.13
C ILE A 342 13.78 -8.71 23.88
N THR A 343 12.83 -8.04 23.23
CA THR A 343 13.08 -7.13 22.10
C THR A 343 12.08 -5.96 22.12
N SER A 344 12.28 -4.97 21.25
CA SER A 344 11.36 -3.83 21.07
C SER A 344 10.23 -4.16 20.09
N ASN A 345 9.14 -3.39 20.13
CA ASN A 345 7.98 -3.59 19.26
C ASN A 345 8.08 -3.06 17.83
N TRP A 346 9.20 -2.50 17.39
CA TRP A 346 9.37 -2.22 15.96
C TRP A 346 9.27 -3.50 15.15
N ALA A 347 8.34 -3.56 14.17
CA ALA A 347 8.02 -4.77 13.42
C ALA A 347 9.26 -5.40 12.80
N LEU A 348 10.13 -4.61 12.15
CA LEU A 348 11.35 -5.14 11.55
C LEU A 348 12.26 -5.80 12.60
N THR A 349 12.39 -5.20 13.78
CA THR A 349 13.20 -5.77 14.86
C THR A 349 12.59 -7.05 15.41
N TYR A 350 11.28 -7.08 15.66
CA TYR A 350 10.59 -8.29 16.11
C TYR A 350 10.76 -9.44 15.11
N PHE A 351 10.44 -9.22 13.83
CA PHE A 351 10.51 -10.28 12.82
C PHE A 351 11.94 -10.76 12.54
N LEU A 352 12.95 -9.89 12.64
CA LEU A 352 14.35 -10.32 12.57
C LEU A 352 14.72 -11.25 13.74
N VAL A 353 14.24 -10.96 14.95
CA VAL A 353 14.49 -11.79 16.13
C VAL A 353 13.69 -13.10 16.03
N SER A 354 12.39 -13.05 15.75
CA SER A 354 11.55 -14.25 15.69
C SER A 354 12.01 -15.21 14.58
N SER A 355 12.31 -14.72 13.38
CA SER A 355 12.81 -15.57 12.30
C SER A 355 14.20 -16.15 12.59
N ALA A 356 15.07 -15.40 13.28
CA ALA A 356 16.35 -15.93 13.73
C ALA A 356 16.18 -17.03 14.80
N VAL A 357 15.21 -16.89 15.70
CA VAL A 357 14.83 -17.94 16.66
C VAL A 357 14.29 -19.16 15.92
N GLU A 358 13.34 -19.00 15.00
CA GLU A 358 12.76 -20.10 14.21
C GLU A 358 13.84 -20.87 13.44
N ALA A 359 14.80 -20.16 12.83
CA ALA A 359 15.90 -20.77 12.10
C ALA A 359 16.80 -21.67 12.98
N THR A 360 16.84 -21.42 14.30
CA THR A 360 17.58 -22.28 15.25
C THR A 360 16.87 -23.60 15.55
N LYS A 361 15.57 -23.70 15.25
CA LYS A 361 14.68 -24.80 15.65
C LYS A 361 14.60 -25.00 17.17
N ILE A 362 14.89 -23.98 17.95
CA ILE A 362 14.78 -23.97 19.42
C ILE A 362 13.54 -23.17 19.80
N PRO A 363 12.52 -23.81 20.39
CA PRO A 363 11.35 -23.09 20.88
C PRO A 363 11.74 -22.05 21.93
N ALA A 364 11.15 -20.86 21.84
CA ALA A 364 11.45 -19.78 22.77
C ALA A 364 10.26 -18.82 22.93
N TYR A 365 10.25 -18.11 24.05
CA TYR A 365 9.38 -16.96 24.26
C TYR A 365 10.10 -15.68 23.85
N VAL A 366 9.48 -14.87 22.99
CA VAL A 366 9.97 -13.55 22.60
C VAL A 366 9.06 -12.48 23.22
N CYS A 367 9.54 -11.87 24.29
CA CYS A 367 8.91 -10.74 24.94
C CYS A 367 9.12 -9.48 24.09
N VAL A 368 8.05 -8.84 23.67
CA VAL A 368 8.06 -7.64 22.82
C VAL A 368 7.57 -6.47 23.65
N LYS A 369 8.46 -5.55 24.01
CA LYS A 369 8.14 -4.34 24.79
C LYS A 369 7.76 -3.19 23.85
N ASP A 370 6.69 -2.47 24.15
CA ASP A 370 6.32 -1.26 23.43
C ASP A 370 7.41 -0.20 23.60
N ALA A 371 7.95 0.29 22.49
CA ALA A 371 8.92 1.34 22.42
C ALA A 371 8.54 2.37 21.34
N ASP A 372 7.25 2.59 21.13
CA ASP A 372 6.68 3.45 20.08
C ASP A 372 7.14 3.05 18.67
N GLY A 373 7.30 1.74 18.43
CA GLY A 373 7.75 1.21 17.16
C GLY A 373 9.22 1.55 16.84
N LEU A 374 10.03 1.90 17.83
CA LEU A 374 11.47 2.14 17.66
C LEU A 374 12.27 0.82 17.83
N GLY A 375 13.33 0.67 17.04
CA GLY A 375 14.28 -0.43 17.24
C GLY A 375 15.05 -0.31 18.56
N VAL A 376 15.55 -1.44 19.08
CA VAL A 376 16.17 -1.56 20.41
C VAL A 376 17.16 -0.44 20.75
N LEU A 377 18.13 -0.13 19.88
CA LEU A 377 19.12 0.91 20.16
C LEU A 377 18.53 2.31 20.20
N THR A 378 17.66 2.64 19.25
CA THR A 378 16.98 3.94 19.18
C THR A 378 16.05 4.12 20.37
N ALA A 379 15.33 3.07 20.73
CA ALA A 379 14.45 3.06 21.90
C ALA A 379 15.24 3.26 23.20
N TRP A 380 16.37 2.57 23.35
CA TRP A 380 17.26 2.77 24.50
C TRP A 380 17.80 4.20 24.59
N ALA A 381 18.29 4.75 23.47
CA ALA A 381 18.77 6.13 23.42
C ALA A 381 17.66 7.16 23.73
N ALA A 382 16.40 6.84 23.42
CA ALA A 382 15.23 7.68 23.73
C ALA A 382 14.65 7.45 25.13
N GLY A 383 15.27 6.61 25.98
CA GLY A 383 14.73 6.28 27.31
C GLY A 383 13.46 5.42 27.27
N LYS A 384 13.17 4.78 26.15
CA LYS A 384 11.98 3.92 25.94
C LYS A 384 12.33 2.43 25.99
N PHE A 385 13.58 2.07 26.27
CA PHE A 385 14.02 0.68 26.43
C PHE A 385 15.18 0.62 27.43
N ASP A 386 14.88 0.92 28.68
CA ASP A 386 15.80 0.88 29.82
C ASP A 386 15.44 -0.24 30.80
N GLY A 387 16.24 -0.39 31.86
CA GLY A 387 16.05 -1.47 32.84
C GLY A 387 14.72 -1.41 33.57
N GLU A 388 14.26 -0.21 33.94
CA GLU A 388 13.00 -0.01 34.65
C GLU A 388 11.79 -0.34 33.76
N SER A 389 11.74 0.25 32.55
CA SER A 389 10.63 0.04 31.63
C SER A 389 10.54 -1.40 31.11
N VAL A 390 11.68 -2.07 30.89
CA VAL A 390 11.72 -3.50 30.53
C VAL A 390 11.32 -4.36 31.73
N GLY A 391 11.83 -4.06 32.94
CA GLY A 391 11.50 -4.81 34.15
C GLY A 391 10.00 -4.73 34.48
N ALA A 392 9.41 -3.54 34.39
CA ALA A 392 7.98 -3.34 34.54
C ALA A 392 7.16 -4.14 33.50
N PHE A 393 7.67 -4.29 32.27
CA PHE A 393 7.01 -5.09 31.25
C PHE A 393 7.06 -6.60 31.58
N ILE A 394 8.23 -7.11 31.94
CA ILE A 394 8.40 -8.53 32.29
C ILE A 394 7.53 -8.92 33.50
N LYS A 395 7.37 -8.02 34.48
CA LYS A 395 6.47 -8.23 35.63
C LYS A 395 4.99 -8.34 35.23
N ARG A 396 4.53 -7.52 34.26
CA ARG A 396 3.10 -7.48 33.86
C ARG A 396 2.72 -8.47 32.75
N CYS A 397 3.69 -8.91 31.93
CA CYS A 397 3.36 -9.64 30.70
C CYS A 397 2.99 -11.11 30.93
N GLY A 398 3.14 -11.65 32.15
CA GLY A 398 2.76 -13.02 32.50
C GLY A 398 3.81 -14.09 32.15
N ILE A 399 4.97 -13.71 31.62
CA ILE A 399 6.03 -14.67 31.27
C ILE A 399 6.57 -15.43 32.50
N ALA A 400 6.53 -14.79 33.67
CA ALA A 400 7.00 -15.36 34.93
C ALA A 400 6.28 -16.66 35.33
N ASP A 401 5.03 -16.84 34.88
CA ASP A 401 4.18 -18.00 35.18
C ASP A 401 4.31 -19.11 34.12
N ARG A 402 4.99 -18.82 33.02
CA ARG A 402 5.14 -19.73 31.87
C ARG A 402 6.46 -20.51 31.88
N VAL A 403 7.44 -20.06 32.66
CA VAL A 403 8.77 -20.69 32.77
C VAL A 403 9.13 -21.02 34.22
N LYS A 404 9.78 -22.16 34.42
CA LYS A 404 10.31 -22.58 35.74
C LYS A 404 11.64 -21.92 36.11
N HIS A 405 12.33 -21.35 35.13
CA HIS A 405 13.55 -20.59 35.36
C HIS A 405 13.27 -19.09 35.41
N LYS A 406 14.14 -18.32 36.05
CA LYS A 406 14.11 -16.85 36.03
C LYS A 406 15.34 -16.35 35.28
N LYS A 407 15.37 -16.56 33.96
CA LYS A 407 16.48 -16.13 33.10
C LYS A 407 15.94 -15.38 31.89
N LEU A 408 16.48 -14.20 31.62
CA LEU A 408 16.04 -13.34 30.53
C LEU A 408 17.23 -12.92 29.66
N ILE A 409 17.10 -13.14 28.35
CA ILE A 409 18.12 -12.80 27.36
C ILE A 409 17.83 -11.39 26.81
N ILE A 410 18.76 -10.46 27.02
CA ILE A 410 18.69 -9.09 26.47
C ILE A 410 19.52 -8.95 25.18
N PRO A 411 19.17 -8.03 24.27
CA PRO A 411 20.01 -7.76 23.09
C PRO A 411 21.37 -7.21 23.49
N GLY A 412 22.45 -7.72 22.89
CA GLY A 412 23.83 -7.36 23.27
C GLY A 412 24.18 -5.88 23.05
N LYS A 413 23.44 -5.20 22.17
CA LYS A 413 23.57 -3.76 21.91
C LYS A 413 23.16 -2.89 23.10
N VAL A 414 22.33 -3.42 24.00
CA VAL A 414 21.85 -2.73 25.22
C VAL A 414 22.34 -3.42 26.49
N ALA A 415 23.47 -4.13 26.44
CA ALA A 415 24.05 -4.83 27.60
C ALA A 415 24.18 -3.96 28.87
N ARG A 416 24.30 -2.64 28.70
CA ARG A 416 24.38 -1.66 29.80
C ARG A 416 23.14 -1.60 30.68
N ILE A 417 21.96 -2.02 30.19
CA ILE A 417 20.73 -2.02 31.00
C ILE A 417 20.70 -3.14 32.03
N LYS A 418 21.64 -4.10 31.95
CA LYS A 418 21.66 -5.33 32.75
C LYS A 418 21.43 -5.07 34.24
N GLY A 419 22.27 -4.28 34.88
CA GLY A 419 22.19 -4.07 36.34
C GLY A 419 20.86 -3.42 36.76
N ALA A 420 20.46 -2.34 36.09
CA ALA A 420 19.18 -1.69 36.35
C ALA A 420 17.97 -2.60 36.11
N LEU A 421 18.06 -3.53 35.14
CA LEU A 421 17.02 -4.52 34.89
C LEU A 421 16.99 -5.61 35.98
N GLU A 422 18.14 -6.06 36.47
CA GLU A 422 18.24 -6.99 37.60
C GLU A 422 17.58 -6.37 38.85
N ASP A 423 17.90 -5.10 39.16
CA ASP A 423 17.29 -4.36 40.26
C ASP A 423 15.78 -4.19 40.07
N ALA A 424 15.35 -3.80 38.88
CA ALA A 424 13.93 -3.63 38.54
C ALA A 424 13.14 -4.95 38.59
N LEU A 425 13.81 -6.09 38.52
CA LEU A 425 13.25 -7.44 38.67
C LEU A 425 13.51 -8.05 40.06
N ASN A 426 13.80 -7.20 41.06
CA ASN A 426 14.03 -7.58 42.45
C ASN A 426 15.15 -8.62 42.62
N LEU A 427 16.13 -8.67 41.70
CA LEU A 427 17.22 -9.65 41.66
C LEU A 427 16.75 -11.12 41.55
N GLU A 428 15.48 -11.35 41.20
CA GLU A 428 14.93 -12.70 41.02
C GLU A 428 15.29 -13.30 39.66
N TRP A 429 15.64 -12.46 38.68
CA TRP A 429 15.95 -12.86 37.31
C TRP A 429 17.45 -12.71 37.00
N GLU A 430 18.05 -13.77 36.45
CA GLU A 430 19.38 -13.73 35.85
C GLU A 430 19.31 -13.10 34.45
N ILE A 431 19.99 -11.98 34.25
CA ILE A 431 20.03 -11.31 32.95
C ILE A 431 21.25 -11.76 32.14
N ILE A 432 20.96 -12.41 31.00
CA ILE A 432 21.95 -12.93 30.06
C ILE A 432 22.09 -11.95 28.90
N VAL A 433 23.32 -11.50 28.64
CA VAL A 433 23.62 -10.65 27.48
C VAL A 433 23.71 -11.52 26.23
N GLY A 434 22.75 -11.34 25.33
CA GLY A 434 22.72 -12.00 24.02
C GLY A 434 23.66 -11.36 22.99
N PRO A 435 23.61 -11.83 21.74
CA PRO A 435 24.40 -11.27 20.65
C PRO A 435 23.96 -9.84 20.30
N LYS A 436 24.87 -9.08 19.67
CA LYS A 436 24.59 -7.71 19.18
C LYS A 436 23.69 -7.68 17.94
N GLU A 437 23.67 -8.76 17.16
CA GLU A 437 22.88 -8.92 15.94
C GLU A 437 22.04 -10.20 16.04
N ALA A 438 20.84 -10.19 15.45
CA ALA A 438 19.91 -11.32 15.51
C ALA A 438 20.49 -12.60 14.86
N THR A 439 21.34 -12.46 13.83
CA THR A 439 22.04 -13.59 13.19
C THR A 439 22.93 -14.36 14.17
N GLY A 440 23.42 -13.72 15.23
CA GLY A 440 24.20 -14.37 16.28
C GLY A 440 23.39 -15.36 17.13
N LEU A 441 22.05 -15.31 17.08
CA LEU A 441 21.19 -16.24 17.82
C LEU A 441 21.38 -17.68 17.35
N GLY A 442 21.75 -17.90 16.08
CA GLY A 442 22.01 -19.22 15.52
C GLY A 442 23.04 -20.04 16.30
N LYS A 443 24.10 -19.39 16.82
CA LYS A 443 25.10 -20.05 17.68
C LYS A 443 24.73 -19.96 19.16
N PHE A 444 24.16 -18.84 19.57
CA PHE A 444 23.94 -18.52 20.98
C PHE A 444 22.80 -19.33 21.63
N LEU A 445 21.64 -19.42 20.97
CA LEU A 445 20.46 -20.09 21.54
C LEU A 445 20.68 -21.59 21.81
N PRO A 446 21.34 -22.38 20.94
CA PRO A 446 21.66 -23.78 21.24
C PRO A 446 22.46 -23.97 22.54
N GLU A 447 23.40 -23.07 22.84
CA GLU A 447 24.20 -23.15 24.06
C GLU A 447 23.37 -22.81 25.30
N VAL A 448 22.50 -21.80 25.20
CA VAL A 448 21.61 -21.41 26.31
C VAL A 448 20.56 -22.50 26.59
N ALA A 449 19.94 -23.04 25.54
CA ALA A 449 18.93 -24.09 25.67
C ALA A 449 19.49 -25.35 26.36
N LYS A 450 20.72 -25.76 26.02
CA LYS A 450 21.40 -26.88 26.72
C LYS A 450 21.54 -26.63 28.22
N LYS A 451 21.88 -25.40 28.62
CA LYS A 451 22.02 -25.01 30.04
C LYS A 451 20.66 -25.00 30.75
N LEU A 452 19.60 -24.53 30.08
CA LEU A 452 18.26 -24.51 30.66
C LEU A 452 17.68 -25.92 30.80
N LEU A 453 17.90 -26.80 29.81
CA LEU A 453 17.50 -28.21 29.90
C LEU A 453 18.21 -28.97 31.02
N ALA A 454 19.44 -28.58 31.37
CA ALA A 454 20.14 -29.17 32.50
C ALA A 454 19.44 -28.87 33.84
N LEU A 455 18.63 -27.82 33.95
CA LEU A 455 17.83 -27.50 35.15
C LEU A 455 16.58 -28.38 35.30
N LYS A 456 16.24 -29.18 34.29
CA LYS A 456 15.14 -30.15 34.33
C LYS A 456 15.54 -31.42 35.10
N LYS A 457 16.84 -31.71 35.16
CA LYS A 457 17.42 -32.80 35.94
C LYS A 457 17.69 -32.32 37.35
#